data_AF-A0A836WG46-F1
#
_entry.id   AF-A0A836WG46-F1
#
_cell.length_a   1.000
_cell.length_b   1.000
_cell.length_c   1.000
_cell.angle_alpha   90.00
_cell.angle_beta   90.00
_cell.angle_gamma   90.00
#
_symmetry.space_group_name_H-M   'P 1'
#
loop_
_entity.id
_entity.type
_entity.pdbx_description
1 polymer ?
#
loop_
_entity_poly.entity_id
_entity_poly.type
_entity_poly.pdbx_seq_one_letter_code
_entity_poly.pdbx_strand_id
1 'polypeptide(L)'
;MEELLEQGDDIHFSDDDRRFVKEITGKHPYLLQVAASALWESYKNGSEDEPIKRQQQAKQDFYDRTKTTLNDIWESWLPTTRKAFTAVALIRLETLRTSLKIQPIDIKEIINDEPGFKQALEELEKQGFVIDENDDWRVRPTIFLDFVADQPTQALRQIFDKTYHSTQASNQ
;
A
#
# COMPACT_ATOMS: atom_id res chain seq x y z
N MET A 1 20.35 4.13 -9.76
CA MET A 1 19.15 4.21 -8.88
C MET A 1 19.46 3.80 -7.44
N GLU A 2 20.42 2.89 -7.19
CA GLU A 2 20.98 2.65 -5.85
C GLU A 2 21.88 3.80 -5.33
N GLU A 3 22.41 4.63 -6.23
CA GLU A 3 23.30 5.78 -5.92
C GLU A 3 22.67 6.84 -5.00
N LEU A 4 21.34 6.95 -4.92
CA LEU A 4 20.68 7.88 -3.98
C LEU A 4 20.84 7.48 -2.51
N LEU A 5 21.17 6.21 -2.23
CA LEU A 5 21.45 5.72 -0.86
C LEU A 5 22.94 5.89 -0.48
N GLU A 6 23.76 6.42 -1.38
CA GLU A 6 25.22 6.55 -1.22
C GLU A 6 25.71 8.01 -1.20
N GLN A 7 24.86 8.99 -1.48
CA GLN A 7 25.26 10.41 -1.51
C GLN A 7 25.09 11.09 -0.14
N GLY A 8 26.22 11.25 0.56
CA GLY A 8 26.37 12.12 1.73
C GLY A 8 27.59 11.74 2.57
N ASP A 9 28.67 12.52 2.51
CA ASP A 9 29.98 12.20 3.11
C ASP A 9 30.00 12.08 4.65
N ASP A 10 28.89 12.35 5.36
CA ASP A 10 28.81 12.26 6.83
C ASP A 10 27.69 11.36 7.38
N ILE A 11 26.70 10.93 6.56
CA ILE A 11 25.53 10.18 7.06
C ILE A 11 25.23 9.00 6.13
N HIS A 12 25.63 7.80 6.55
CA HIS A 12 25.30 6.56 5.85
C HIS A 12 24.05 5.91 6.44
N PHE A 13 23.05 5.62 5.59
CA PHE A 13 21.91 4.82 6.00
C PHE A 13 22.35 3.41 6.39
N SER A 14 21.89 2.97 7.56
CA SER A 14 22.11 1.58 8.02
C SER A 14 21.40 0.59 7.09
N ASP A 15 21.79 -0.69 7.17
CA ASP A 15 21.11 -1.75 6.41
C ASP A 15 19.62 -1.85 6.78
N ASP A 16 19.27 -1.59 8.04
CA ASP A 16 17.89 -1.56 8.49
C ASP A 16 17.11 -0.39 7.90
N ASP A 17 17.74 0.78 7.77
CA ASP A 17 17.13 1.93 7.11
C ASP A 17 16.93 1.69 5.60
N ARG A 18 17.91 1.06 4.94
CA ARG A 18 17.79 0.66 3.53
C ARG A 18 16.67 -0.36 3.34
N ARG A 19 16.53 -1.31 4.25
CA ARG A 19 15.45 -2.32 4.25
C ARG A 19 14.09 -1.65 4.45
N PHE A 20 13.97 -0.79 5.46
CA PHE A 20 12.78 0.00 5.77
C PHE A 20 12.32 0.81 4.55
N VAL A 21 13.24 1.57 3.93
CA VAL A 21 12.93 2.36 2.72
C VAL A 21 12.48 1.46 1.56
N LYS A 22 13.14 0.32 1.33
CA LYS A 22 12.74 -0.62 0.27
C LYS A 22 11.34 -1.20 0.51
N GLU A 23 10.99 -1.47 1.77
CA GLU A 23 9.70 -2.01 2.17
C GLU A 23 8.55 -1.00 1.96
N ILE A 24 8.68 0.22 2.52
CA ILE A 24 7.60 1.22 2.44
C ILE A 24 7.35 1.70 1.00
N THR A 25 8.36 1.63 0.13
CA THR A 25 8.28 2.14 -1.25
C THR A 25 8.01 1.06 -2.29
N GLY A 26 8.13 -0.22 -1.95
CA GLY A 26 7.90 -1.32 -2.90
C GLY A 26 8.78 -1.26 -4.16
N LYS A 27 9.94 -0.58 -4.08
CA LYS A 27 10.87 -0.28 -5.20
C LYS A 27 10.34 0.70 -6.25
N HIS A 28 9.29 1.47 -5.96
CA HIS A 28 8.84 2.54 -6.86
C HIS A 28 9.85 3.71 -6.87
N PRO A 29 10.40 4.12 -8.03
CA PRO A 29 11.48 5.10 -8.08
C PRO A 29 11.12 6.45 -7.42
N TYR A 30 9.91 6.94 -7.68
CA TYR A 30 9.41 8.17 -7.09
C TYR A 30 9.27 8.04 -5.56
N LEU A 31 8.59 6.98 -5.09
CA LEU A 31 8.41 6.76 -3.65
C LEU A 31 9.75 6.59 -2.94
N LEU A 32 10.70 5.86 -3.55
CA LEU A 32 12.06 5.67 -3.06
C LEU A 32 12.76 7.00 -2.82
N GLN A 33 12.67 7.92 -3.77
CA GLN A 33 13.27 9.25 -3.64
C GLN A 33 12.67 10.04 -2.48
N VAL A 34 11.33 10.06 -2.35
CA VAL A 34 10.68 10.81 -1.26
C VAL A 34 10.96 10.19 0.10
N ALA A 35 10.95 8.86 0.21
CA ALA A 35 11.26 8.14 1.45
C ALA A 35 12.71 8.32 1.89
N ALA A 36 13.66 8.25 0.96
CA ALA A 36 15.07 8.50 1.25
C ALA A 36 15.29 9.95 1.72
N SER A 37 14.61 10.92 1.09
CA SER A 37 14.66 12.33 1.50
C SER A 37 14.10 12.53 2.92
N ALA A 38 12.92 11.95 3.22
CA ALA A 38 12.32 12.02 4.55
C ALA A 38 13.23 11.39 5.62
N LEU A 39 13.84 10.24 5.32
CA LEU A 39 14.77 9.58 6.23
C LEU A 39 16.03 10.41 6.48
N TRP A 40 16.60 11.00 5.43
CA TRP A 40 17.77 11.88 5.53
C TRP A 40 17.50 13.10 6.42
N GLU A 41 16.32 13.70 6.30
CA GLU A 41 15.92 14.82 7.16
C GLU A 41 15.76 14.41 8.63
N SER A 42 15.27 13.19 8.90
CA SER A 42 15.20 12.66 10.26
C SER A 42 16.58 12.49 10.92
N TYR A 43 17.62 12.15 10.14
CA TYR A 43 19.01 12.17 10.63
C TYR A 43 19.43 13.58 11.04
N LYS A 44 19.26 14.57 10.15
CA LYS A 44 19.66 15.97 10.40
C LYS A 44 18.97 16.60 11.62
N ASN A 45 17.76 16.17 11.94
CA ASN A 45 16.98 16.69 13.06
C ASN A 45 17.36 16.06 14.42
N GLY A 46 18.45 15.29 14.50
CA GLY A 46 18.97 14.74 15.76
C GLY A 46 18.25 13.47 16.23
N SER A 47 17.52 12.77 15.35
CA SER A 47 16.95 11.44 15.65
C SER A 47 17.96 10.30 15.40
N GLU A 48 19.25 10.61 15.39
CA GLU A 48 20.31 9.69 14.97
C GLU A 48 20.45 8.49 15.93
N ASP A 49 20.25 8.73 17.24
CA ASP A 49 20.57 7.77 18.30
C ASP A 49 19.54 6.62 18.45
N GLU A 50 18.33 6.77 17.90
CA GLU A 50 17.27 5.76 18.03
C GLU A 50 16.69 5.36 16.67
N PRO A 51 17.15 4.25 16.07
CA PRO A 51 16.73 3.80 14.74
C PRO A 51 15.20 3.69 14.56
N ILE A 52 14.50 3.17 15.56
CA ILE A 52 13.05 2.99 15.49
C ILE A 52 12.33 4.34 15.43
N LYS A 53 12.70 5.30 16.28
CA LYS A 53 12.08 6.64 16.29
C LYS A 53 12.36 7.37 14.98
N ARG A 54 13.59 7.27 14.48
CA ARG A 54 13.99 7.85 13.20
C ARG A 54 13.14 7.32 12.04
N GLN A 55 12.98 6.00 11.95
CA GLN A 55 12.18 5.36 10.90
C GLN A 55 10.69 5.71 11.04
N GLN A 56 10.15 5.79 12.26
CA GLN A 56 8.78 6.23 12.49
C GLN A 56 8.55 7.67 12.03
N GLN A 57 9.44 8.59 12.40
CA GLN A 57 9.36 9.99 11.95
C GLN A 57 9.48 10.08 10.43
N ALA A 58 10.46 9.39 9.84
CA ALA A 58 10.63 9.34 8.40
C ALA A 58 9.40 8.76 7.68
N LYS A 59 8.76 7.73 8.25
CA LYS A 59 7.54 7.14 7.72
C LYS A 59 6.39 8.15 7.72
N GLN A 60 6.21 8.88 8.81
CA GLN A 60 5.17 9.89 8.94
C GLN A 60 5.38 11.01 7.91
N ASP A 61 6.59 11.56 7.85
CA ASP A 61 6.92 12.64 6.91
C ASP A 61 6.80 12.18 5.45
N PHE A 62 7.21 10.95 5.16
CA PHE A 62 7.03 10.33 3.84
C PHE A 62 5.55 10.17 3.48
N TYR A 63 4.73 9.68 4.41
CA TYR A 63 3.30 9.53 4.19
C TYR A 63 2.64 10.88 3.90
N ASP A 64 2.91 11.90 4.71
CA ASP A 64 2.33 13.24 4.55
C ASP A 64 2.71 13.88 3.21
N ARG A 65 3.96 13.67 2.75
CA ARG A 65 4.43 14.14 1.43
C ARG A 65 3.81 13.41 0.26
N THR A 66 3.45 12.14 0.42
CA THR A 66 2.98 11.29 -0.68
C THR A 66 1.47 11.07 -0.68
N LYS A 67 0.75 11.41 0.39
CA LYS A 67 -0.68 11.16 0.55
C LYS A 67 -1.53 11.61 -0.65
N THR A 68 -1.26 12.80 -1.19
CA THR A 68 -1.94 13.29 -2.40
C THR A 68 -1.65 12.41 -3.61
N THR A 69 -0.39 12.06 -3.86
CA THR A 69 -0.03 11.16 -4.96
C THR A 69 -0.64 9.77 -4.81
N LEU A 70 -0.67 9.23 -3.58
CA LEU A 70 -1.32 7.94 -3.29
C LEU A 70 -2.83 8.01 -3.59
N ASN A 71 -3.46 9.12 -3.21
CA ASN A 71 -4.87 9.38 -3.52
C ASN A 71 -5.14 9.51 -5.02
N ASP A 72 -4.26 10.18 -5.77
CA ASP A 72 -4.41 10.34 -7.22
C ASP A 72 -4.27 8.98 -7.94
N ILE A 73 -3.30 8.16 -7.50
CA ILE A 73 -3.16 6.77 -7.99
C ILE A 73 -4.43 5.99 -7.68
N TRP A 74 -4.91 6.04 -6.44
CA TRP A 74 -6.12 5.35 -5.99
C TRP A 74 -7.37 5.73 -6.80
N GLU A 75 -7.59 7.02 -7.04
CA GLU A 75 -8.75 7.49 -7.81
C GLU A 75 -8.63 7.23 -9.30
N SER A 76 -7.41 7.07 -9.83
CA SER A 76 -7.20 6.67 -11.23
C SER A 76 -7.62 5.21 -11.50
N TRP A 77 -7.73 4.39 -10.46
CA TRP A 77 -8.09 2.99 -10.60
C TRP A 77 -9.58 2.78 -10.84
N LEU A 78 -9.87 1.85 -11.75
CA LEU A 78 -11.22 1.32 -11.95
C LEU A 78 -11.76 0.73 -10.63
N PRO A 79 -13.09 0.70 -10.43
CA PRO A 79 -13.69 0.15 -9.22
C PRO A 79 -13.23 -1.27 -8.89
N THR A 80 -13.13 -2.16 -9.89
CA THR A 80 -12.65 -3.54 -9.72
C THR A 80 -11.18 -3.58 -9.27
N THR A 81 -10.34 -2.68 -9.79
CA THR A 81 -8.93 -2.55 -9.38
C THR A 81 -8.80 -2.07 -7.94
N ARG A 82 -9.58 -1.06 -7.54
CA ARG A 82 -9.67 -0.64 -6.12
C ARG A 82 -10.13 -1.77 -5.22
N LYS A 83 -11.12 -2.56 -5.66
CA LYS A 83 -11.61 -3.71 -4.91
C LYS A 83 -10.54 -4.79 -4.75
N ALA A 84 -9.87 -5.17 -5.83
CA ALA A 84 -8.77 -6.12 -5.81
C ALA A 84 -7.65 -5.68 -4.85
N PHE A 85 -7.23 -4.42 -4.94
CA PHE A 85 -6.22 -3.87 -4.04
C PHE A 85 -6.68 -3.87 -2.58
N THR A 86 -7.91 -3.39 -2.32
CA THR A 86 -8.47 -3.38 -0.94
C THR A 86 -8.53 -4.77 -0.35
N ALA A 87 -8.94 -5.77 -1.13
CA ALA A 87 -9.03 -7.15 -0.68
C ALA A 87 -7.67 -7.66 -0.20
N VAL A 88 -6.62 -7.43 -0.99
CA VAL A 88 -5.25 -7.80 -0.63
C VAL A 88 -4.75 -7.03 0.59
N ALA A 89 -5.04 -5.73 0.69
CA ALA A 89 -4.65 -4.91 1.84
C ALA A 89 -5.33 -5.37 3.15
N LEU A 90 -6.62 -5.72 3.10
CA LEU A 90 -7.39 -6.15 4.27
C LEU A 90 -7.00 -7.54 4.81
N ILE A 91 -6.30 -8.36 4.01
CA ILE A 91 -5.66 -9.60 4.52
C ILE A 91 -4.59 -9.25 5.56
N ARG A 92 -3.84 -8.17 5.35
CA ARG A 92 -2.79 -7.71 6.27
C ARG A 92 -3.30 -6.79 7.38
N LEU A 93 -4.37 -6.05 7.12
CA LEU A 93 -4.98 -5.12 8.08
C LEU A 93 -6.10 -5.79 8.89
N GLU A 94 -5.79 -6.87 9.63
CA GLU A 94 -6.80 -7.67 10.32
C GLU A 94 -7.67 -6.88 11.30
N THR A 95 -7.07 -5.93 12.04
CA THR A 95 -7.79 -5.06 12.97
C THR A 95 -8.81 -4.18 12.23
N LEU A 96 -8.45 -3.63 11.07
CA LEU A 96 -9.34 -2.84 10.23
C LEU A 96 -10.43 -3.73 9.62
N ARG A 97 -10.08 -4.89 9.06
CA ARG A 97 -11.06 -5.87 8.54
C ARG A 97 -12.13 -6.20 9.58
N THR A 98 -11.70 -6.46 10.82
CA THR A 98 -12.58 -6.78 11.94
C THR A 98 -13.48 -5.61 12.33
N SER A 99 -12.94 -4.38 12.40
CA SER A 99 -13.75 -3.19 12.70
C SER A 99 -14.77 -2.87 11.60
N LEU A 100 -14.42 -3.18 10.35
CA LEU A 100 -15.32 -3.06 9.21
C LEU A 100 -16.41 -4.14 9.17
N LYS A 101 -16.27 -5.22 9.96
CA LYS A 101 -17.14 -6.42 9.97
C LYS A 101 -17.12 -7.18 8.64
N ILE A 102 -15.96 -7.20 7.98
CA ILE A 102 -15.75 -7.95 6.74
C ILE A 102 -15.28 -9.36 7.11
N GLN A 103 -15.84 -10.37 6.44
CA GLN A 103 -15.43 -11.76 6.61
C GLN A 103 -13.96 -11.97 6.20
N PRO A 104 -13.29 -13.04 6.65
CA PRO A 104 -12.00 -13.42 6.09
C PRO A 104 -12.06 -13.45 4.56
N ILE A 105 -11.03 -12.89 3.93
CA ILE A 105 -10.98 -12.72 2.48
C ILE A 105 -10.25 -13.92 1.88
N ASP A 106 -10.95 -14.69 1.06
CA ASP A 106 -10.35 -15.72 0.20
C ASP A 106 -10.24 -15.15 -1.23
N ILE A 107 -9.01 -14.82 -1.63
CA ILE A 107 -8.74 -14.27 -2.97
C ILE A 107 -9.08 -15.28 -4.06
N LYS A 108 -8.90 -16.58 -3.82
CA LYS A 108 -9.21 -17.62 -4.82
C LYS A 108 -10.71 -17.72 -5.05
N GLU A 109 -11.49 -17.64 -3.98
CA GLU A 109 -12.96 -17.57 -4.07
C GLU A 109 -13.41 -16.35 -4.88
N ILE A 110 -12.89 -15.16 -4.55
CA ILE A 110 -13.27 -13.92 -5.26
C ILE A 110 -12.86 -13.95 -6.74
N ILE A 111 -11.69 -14.50 -7.08
CA ILE A 111 -11.25 -14.66 -8.47
C ILE A 111 -12.27 -15.49 -9.28
N ASN A 112 -12.87 -16.52 -8.67
CA ASN A 112 -13.85 -17.37 -9.34
C ASN A 112 -15.22 -16.70 -9.46
N ASP A 113 -15.60 -15.89 -8.47
CA ASP A 113 -16.94 -15.30 -8.37
C ASP A 113 -17.06 -13.93 -9.06
N GLU A 114 -15.96 -13.20 -9.22
CA GLU A 114 -15.97 -11.82 -9.73
C GLU A 114 -15.21 -11.67 -11.06
N PRO A 115 -15.93 -11.45 -12.18
CA PRO A 115 -15.33 -11.21 -13.48
C PRO A 115 -14.35 -10.03 -13.47
N GLY A 116 -13.16 -10.23 -14.03
CA GLY A 116 -12.13 -9.19 -14.15
C GLY A 116 -11.28 -8.98 -12.89
N PHE A 117 -11.59 -9.63 -11.76
CA PHE A 117 -10.81 -9.49 -10.53
C PHE A 117 -9.36 -9.99 -10.69
N LYS A 118 -9.18 -11.17 -11.31
CA LYS A 118 -7.85 -11.70 -11.63
C LYS A 118 -7.05 -10.77 -12.53
N GLN A 119 -7.66 -10.25 -13.59
CA GLN A 119 -7.01 -9.29 -14.49
C GLN A 119 -6.60 -8.01 -13.75
N ALA A 120 -7.43 -7.55 -12.81
CA ALA A 120 -7.10 -6.40 -11.98
C ALA A 120 -5.90 -6.67 -11.06
N LEU A 121 -5.77 -7.86 -10.48
CA LEU A 121 -4.59 -8.27 -9.71
C LEU A 121 -3.32 -8.34 -10.56
N GLU A 122 -3.41 -8.95 -11.75
CA GLU A 122 -2.29 -9.04 -12.70
C GLU A 122 -1.81 -7.64 -13.14
N GLU A 123 -2.73 -6.69 -13.35
CA GLU A 123 -2.37 -5.32 -13.70
C GLU A 123 -1.73 -4.58 -12.52
N LEU A 124 -2.25 -4.76 -11.30
CA LEU A 124 -1.63 -4.21 -10.09
C LEU A 124 -0.22 -4.78 -9.86
N GLU A 125 0.00 -6.06 -10.16
CA GLU A 125 1.31 -6.71 -10.06
C GLU A 125 2.30 -6.13 -11.07
N LYS A 126 1.86 -6.01 -12.33
CA LYS A 126 2.65 -5.41 -13.41
C LYS A 126 3.08 -3.98 -13.08
N GLN A 127 2.19 -3.22 -12.42
CA GLN A 127 2.50 -1.87 -11.94
C GLN A 127 3.30 -1.87 -10.63
N GLY A 128 3.51 -3.01 -9.98
CA GLY A 128 4.31 -3.15 -8.76
C GLY A 128 3.58 -2.71 -7.49
N PHE A 129 2.25 -2.67 -7.48
CA PHE A 129 1.44 -2.37 -6.29
C PHE A 129 1.15 -3.62 -5.45
N VAL A 130 1.07 -4.78 -6.10
CA VAL A 130 0.99 -6.08 -5.44
C VAL A 130 2.08 -7.02 -5.95
N ILE A 131 2.25 -8.15 -5.29
CA ILE A 131 3.10 -9.27 -5.72
C ILE A 131 2.36 -10.58 -5.44
N ASP A 132 2.50 -11.56 -6.32
CA ASP A 132 2.07 -12.94 -6.11
C ASP A 132 3.27 -13.85 -5.75
N GLU A 133 3.22 -14.48 -4.58
CA GLU A 133 4.19 -15.49 -4.14
C GLU A 133 3.49 -16.85 -3.95
N ASN A 134 3.16 -17.53 -5.06
CA ASN A 134 2.46 -18.82 -5.08
C ASN A 134 1.01 -18.75 -4.58
N ASP A 135 0.20 -17.88 -5.18
CA ASP A 135 -1.17 -17.51 -4.80
C ASP A 135 -1.29 -16.75 -3.46
N ASP A 136 -0.17 -16.28 -2.89
CA ASP A 136 -0.16 -15.43 -1.69
C ASP A 136 0.05 -13.96 -2.10
N TRP A 137 -1.05 -13.32 -2.47
CA TRP A 137 -1.08 -11.92 -2.91
C TRP A 137 -0.76 -10.97 -1.75
N ARG A 138 0.17 -10.03 -1.97
CA ARG A 138 0.58 -9.04 -0.96
C ARG A 138 0.71 -7.64 -1.54
N VAL A 139 0.36 -6.63 -0.75
CA VAL A 139 0.68 -5.23 -1.09
C VAL A 139 2.19 -5.03 -1.01
N ARG A 140 2.78 -4.47 -2.06
CA ARG A 140 4.22 -4.33 -2.16
C ARG A 140 4.75 -3.03 -1.54
N PRO A 141 4.25 -1.83 -1.88
CA PRO A 141 4.64 -0.61 -1.16
C PRO A 141 3.79 -0.53 0.10
N THR A 142 4.36 -0.87 1.25
CA THR A 142 3.58 -1.00 2.50
C THR A 142 2.96 0.31 2.96
N ILE A 143 3.43 1.46 2.45
CA ILE A 143 2.80 2.77 2.68
C ILE A 143 1.34 2.83 2.20
N PHE A 144 0.97 2.04 1.20
CA PHE A 144 -0.44 1.96 0.78
C PHE A 144 -1.32 1.27 1.83
N LEU A 145 -0.77 0.47 2.75
CA LEU A 145 -1.53 -0.09 3.85
C LEU A 145 -1.94 1.01 4.83
N ASP A 146 -1.03 1.95 5.13
CA ASP A 146 -1.34 3.14 5.94
C ASP A 146 -2.39 4.00 5.23
N PHE A 147 -2.23 4.22 3.92
CA PHE A 147 -3.21 4.93 3.10
C PHE A 147 -4.60 4.29 3.14
N VAL A 148 -4.70 2.95 3.02
CA VAL A 148 -5.96 2.21 3.11
C VAL A 148 -6.56 2.32 4.51
N ALA A 149 -5.74 2.25 5.56
CA ALA A 149 -6.19 2.39 6.95
C ALA A 149 -6.75 3.80 7.24
N ASP A 150 -6.24 4.81 6.56
CA ASP A 150 -6.70 6.20 6.62
C ASP A 150 -7.99 6.47 5.81
N GLN A 151 -8.42 5.54 4.95
CA GLN A 151 -9.62 5.74 4.15
C GLN A 151 -10.88 5.76 5.03
N PRO A 152 -11.89 6.58 4.69
CA PRO A 152 -13.16 6.54 5.39
C PRO A 152 -13.77 5.14 5.35
N THR A 153 -14.12 4.60 6.53
CA THR A 153 -14.78 3.28 6.69
C THR A 153 -15.94 3.08 5.71
N GLN A 154 -16.73 4.12 5.45
CA GLN A 154 -17.85 4.06 4.52
C GLN A 154 -17.39 3.84 3.06
N ALA A 155 -16.29 4.46 2.64
CA ALA A 155 -15.73 4.27 1.29
C ALA A 155 -15.22 2.83 1.13
N LEU A 156 -14.52 2.30 2.13
CA LEU A 156 -14.05 0.91 2.12
C LEU A 156 -15.21 -0.09 2.10
N ARG A 157 -16.29 0.16 2.86
CA ARG A 157 -17.48 -0.70 2.83
C ARG A 157 -18.18 -0.68 1.47
N GLN A 158 -18.35 0.49 0.87
CA GLN A 158 -18.99 0.62 -0.44
C GLN A 158 -18.28 -0.17 -1.55
N ILE A 159 -16.96 -0.35 -1.44
CA ILE A 159 -16.18 -1.19 -2.36
C ILE A 159 -16.63 -2.66 -2.31
N PHE A 160 -17.05 -3.16 -1.15
CA PHE A 160 -17.53 -4.53 -0.98
C PHE A 160 -19.06 -4.67 -1.12
N ASP A 161 -19.83 -3.65 -0.73
CA ASP A 161 -21.30 -3.67 -0.75
C ASP A 161 -21.88 -3.58 -2.18
N LYS A 162 -21.24 -2.83 -3.11
CA LYS A 162 -21.78 -2.58 -4.46
C LYS A 162 -21.88 -3.83 -5.35
N THR A 163 -21.29 -4.94 -4.95
CA THR A 163 -21.36 -6.22 -5.69
C THR A 163 -22.65 -7.01 -5.44
N TYR A 164 -23.44 -6.66 -4.41
CA TYR A 164 -24.70 -7.37 -4.10
C TYR A 164 -25.94 -6.81 -4.83
N HIS A 165 -25.84 -5.67 -5.54
CA HIS A 165 -27.01 -5.04 -6.18
C HIS A 165 -27.03 -5.13 -7.71
N SER A 166 -25.94 -5.55 -8.36
CA SER A 166 -25.94 -5.78 -9.82
C SER A 166 -26.54 -7.13 -10.24
N THR A 167 -26.64 -8.10 -9.33
CA THR A 167 -27.20 -9.43 -9.64
C THR A 167 -28.73 -9.51 -9.47
N GLN A 168 -29.36 -8.52 -8.84
CA GLN A 168 -30.82 -8.49 -8.62
C GLN A 168 -31.58 -7.67 -9.67
N ALA A 169 -30.89 -6.87 -10.50
CA ALA A 169 -31.52 -5.98 -11.49
C ALA A 169 -31.68 -6.59 -12.91
N SER A 170 -31.26 -7.84 -13.13
CA SER A 170 -31.39 -8.53 -14.42
C SER A 170 -32.47 -9.63 -14.45
N ASN A 171 -33.28 -9.74 -13.40
CA ASN A 171 -34.38 -10.71 -13.29
C ASN A 171 -35.73 -10.00 -13.01
N GLN A 172 -36.02 -8.92 -13.73
CA GLN A 172 -37.38 -8.36 -13.85
C GLN A 172 -37.69 -8.02 -15.30
#